data_AF-A0A497K1S3-F1
#
_entry.id   AF-A0A497K1S3-F1
#
_cell.length_a   1.000
_cell.length_b   1.000
_cell.length_c   1.000
_cell.angle_alpha   90.00
_cell.angle_beta   90.00
_cell.angle_gamma   90.00
#
_symmetry.space_group_name_H-M   'P 1'
#
loop_
_entity.id
_entity.type
_entity.pdbx_description
1 polymer ?
#
loop_
_entity_poly.entity_id
_entity_poly.type
_entity_poly.pdbx_seq_one_letter_code
_entity_poly.pdbx_strand_id
1 'polypeptide(L)'
;SLQDKRLDIIKANKTKIVQLKRRYGLLSLPEDIQKLIVRAVYFPTPSREEELLVHLLLKEAWTPEKAIDLERTEIVEKLLKQGQLLESEGKFYLSDEGKIVAQGALKLYPELQKLFM
;
A
#
# COMPACT_ATOMS: atom_id res chain seq x y z
N SER A 1 -20.48 -15.11 -10.76
CA SER A 1 -20.56 -15.94 -9.53
C SER A 1 -21.75 -15.51 -8.68
N LEU A 2 -22.24 -16.33 -7.73
CA LEU A 2 -23.21 -15.90 -6.69
C LEU A 2 -22.64 -14.77 -5.81
N GLN A 3 -21.30 -14.69 -5.71
CA GLN A 3 -20.57 -13.66 -4.96
C GLN A 3 -20.76 -12.24 -5.50
N ASP A 4 -21.12 -12.07 -6.78
CA ASP A 4 -21.27 -10.77 -7.44
C ASP A 4 -22.68 -10.18 -7.28
N LYS A 5 -23.54 -10.81 -6.46
CA LYS A 5 -24.94 -10.43 -6.32
C LYS A 5 -25.26 -10.10 -4.85
N ARG A 6 -26.20 -9.18 -4.64
CA ARG A 6 -26.81 -8.87 -3.34
C ARG A 6 -28.31 -9.09 -3.42
N LEU A 7 -28.90 -9.54 -2.31
CA LEU A 7 -30.34 -9.58 -2.15
C LEU A 7 -30.82 -8.18 -1.77
N ASP A 8 -31.76 -7.67 -2.56
CA ASP A 8 -32.49 -6.44 -2.28
C ASP A 8 -33.93 -6.84 -1.97
N ILE A 9 -34.43 -6.43 -0.80
CA ILE A 9 -35.78 -6.78 -0.35
C ILE A 9 -36.61 -5.50 -0.31
N ILE A 10 -37.53 -5.37 -1.26
CA ILE A 10 -38.41 -4.20 -1.38
C ILE A 10 -39.79 -4.60 -0.85
N LYS A 11 -40.30 -3.84 0.12
CA LYS A 11 -41.62 -4.05 0.69
C LYS A 11 -42.62 -3.15 -0.03
N ALA A 12 -43.46 -3.73 -0.88
CA ALA A 12 -44.51 -3.03 -1.62
C ALA A 12 -45.88 -3.49 -1.09
N ASN A 13 -46.54 -2.65 -0.30
CA ASN A 13 -47.82 -2.95 0.38
C ASN A 13 -47.74 -4.23 1.24
N LYS A 14 -48.52 -5.27 0.90
CA LYS A 14 -48.52 -6.59 1.57
C LYS A 14 -47.57 -7.61 0.91
N THR A 15 -46.84 -7.21 -0.14
CA THR A 15 -45.96 -8.11 -0.91
C THR A 15 -44.50 -7.78 -0.64
N LYS A 16 -43.68 -8.81 -0.41
CA LYS A 16 -42.22 -8.68 -0.36
C LYS A 16 -41.66 -9.11 -1.70
N ILE A 17 -41.00 -8.19 -2.40
CA ILE A 17 -40.26 -8.49 -3.63
C ILE A 17 -38.81 -8.73 -3.23
N VAL A 18 -38.30 -9.92 -3.53
CA VAL A 18 -36.89 -10.28 -3.32
C VAL A 18 -36.21 -10.30 -4.67
N GLN A 19 -35.23 -9.42 -4.88
CA GLN A 19 -34.49 -9.31 -6.13
C GLN A 19 -33.00 -9.55 -5.90
N LEU A 20 -32.38 -10.39 -6.73
CA LEU A 20 -30.92 -10.41 -6.83
C LEU A 20 -30.48 -9.24 -7.72
N LYS A 21 -29.81 -8.25 -7.14
CA LYS A 21 -29.10 -7.20 -7.89
C LYS A 21 -27.62 -7.51 -7.95
N ARG A 22 -26.94 -7.08 -9.01
CA ARG A 22 -25.46 -7.09 -9.03
C ARG A 22 -24.93 -6.18 -7.93
N ARG A 23 -23.83 -6.59 -7.28
CA ARG A 23 -23.02 -5.69 -6.45
C ARG A 23 -22.32 -4.72 -7.39
N TYR A 24 -22.73 -3.45 -7.32
CA TYR A 24 -22.05 -2.35 -7.99
C TYR A 24 -21.23 -1.60 -6.93
N GLY A 25 -19.96 -1.33 -7.20
CA GLY A 25 -19.05 -0.61 -6.30
C GLY A 25 -17.59 -1.00 -6.53
N LEU A 26 -16.66 -0.36 -5.81
CA LEU A 26 -15.23 -0.59 -5.97
C LEU A 26 -14.87 -2.08 -5.93
N LEU A 27 -15.37 -2.82 -4.93
CA LEU A 27 -15.05 -4.22 -4.71
C LEU A 27 -15.59 -5.20 -5.79
N SER A 28 -16.43 -4.73 -6.72
CA SER A 28 -16.87 -5.57 -7.85
C SER A 28 -16.02 -5.41 -9.11
N LEU A 29 -15.01 -4.53 -9.08
CA LEU A 29 -14.07 -4.32 -10.17
C LEU A 29 -12.87 -5.28 -10.05
N PRO A 30 -12.12 -5.53 -11.14
CA PRO A 30 -10.83 -6.19 -11.07
C PRO A 30 -9.86 -5.49 -10.10
N GLU A 31 -8.97 -6.24 -9.43
CA GLU A 31 -8.10 -5.72 -8.36
C GLU A 31 -7.15 -4.60 -8.82
N ASP A 32 -6.63 -4.71 -10.05
CA ASP A 32 -5.83 -3.68 -10.72
C ASP A 32 -6.62 -2.37 -10.90
N ILE A 33 -7.88 -2.46 -11.32
CA ILE A 33 -8.77 -1.31 -11.44
C ILE A 33 -9.12 -0.74 -10.06
N GLN A 34 -9.34 -1.59 -9.06
CA GLN A 34 -9.58 -1.16 -7.68
C GLN A 34 -8.40 -0.33 -7.17
N LYS A 35 -7.18 -0.84 -7.31
CA LYS A 35 -5.94 -0.15 -6.91
C LYS A 35 -5.79 1.18 -7.62
N LEU A 36 -6.06 1.23 -8.93
CA LEU A 36 -5.96 2.46 -9.71
C LEU A 36 -6.94 3.52 -9.20
N ILE A 37 -8.19 3.14 -8.89
CA ILE A 37 -9.19 4.05 -8.32
C ILE A 37 -8.78 4.52 -6.91
N VAL A 38 -8.37 3.60 -6.04
CA VAL A 38 -7.92 3.95 -4.68
C VAL A 38 -6.75 4.92 -4.72
N ARG A 39 -5.77 4.66 -5.59
CA ARG A 39 -4.62 5.55 -5.82
C ARG A 39 -5.09 6.92 -6.30
N ALA A 40 -5.88 6.97 -7.37
CA ALA A 40 -6.32 8.23 -7.97
C ALA A 40 -7.11 9.12 -7.00
N VAL A 41 -7.91 8.52 -6.10
CA VAL A 41 -8.80 9.27 -5.20
C VAL A 41 -8.12 9.62 -3.87
N TYR A 42 -7.36 8.70 -3.29
CA TYR A 42 -6.85 8.84 -1.91
C TYR A 42 -5.34 8.99 -1.81
N PHE A 43 -4.59 8.43 -2.76
CA PHE A 43 -3.13 8.33 -2.69
C PHE A 43 -2.50 8.62 -4.06
N PRO A 44 -2.71 9.82 -4.63
CA PRO A 44 -2.36 10.11 -6.02
C PRO A 44 -0.85 10.12 -6.27
N THR A 45 -0.07 10.37 -5.23
CA THR A 45 1.40 10.44 -5.26
C THR A 45 1.97 9.77 -4.02
N PRO A 46 3.14 9.12 -4.13
CA PRO A 46 3.84 8.59 -2.97
C PRO A 46 4.27 9.73 -2.03
N SER A 47 4.30 9.42 -0.74
CA SER A 47 4.93 10.25 0.27
C SER A 47 6.45 10.05 0.27
N ARG A 48 7.20 11.02 0.83
CA ARG A 48 8.65 10.89 0.99
C ARG A 48 9.07 9.70 1.86
N GLU A 49 8.22 9.32 2.82
CA GLU A 49 8.41 8.12 3.64
C GLU A 49 8.38 6.86 2.77
N GLU A 50 7.36 6.74 1.92
CA GLU A 50 7.23 5.62 0.99
C GLU A 50 8.37 5.58 -0.03
N GLU A 51 8.76 6.74 -0.59
CA GLU A 51 9.90 6.84 -1.49
C GLU A 51 11.20 6.32 -0.85
N LEU A 52 11.47 6.74 0.40
CA LEU A 52 12.67 6.31 1.13
C LEU A 52 12.66 4.81 1.43
N LEU A 53 11.52 4.28 1.88
CA LEU A 53 11.37 2.86 2.16
C LEU A 53 11.52 2.02 0.88
N VAL A 54 10.95 2.46 -0.24
CA VAL A 54 11.10 1.80 -1.54
C VAL A 54 12.54 1.89 -2.04
N HIS A 55 13.22 3.03 -1.86
CA HIS A 55 14.63 3.17 -2.20
C HIS A 55 15.50 2.13 -1.47
N LEU A 56 15.34 2.02 -0.15
CA LEU A 56 16.02 1.03 0.68
C LEU A 56 15.70 -0.41 0.26
N LEU A 57 14.44 -0.68 -0.09
CA LEU A 57 13.99 -1.99 -0.55
C LEU A 57 14.72 -2.39 -1.84
N LEU A 58 14.79 -1.48 -2.82
CA LEU A 58 15.43 -1.71 -4.11
C LEU A 58 16.97 -1.82 -4.01
N LYS A 59 17.56 -1.20 -2.98
CA LYS A 59 18.99 -1.37 -2.63
C LYS A 59 19.28 -2.61 -1.79
N GLU A 60 18.27 -3.42 -1.51
CA GLU A 60 18.36 -4.62 -0.66
C GLU A 60 18.90 -4.35 0.75
N ALA A 61 18.69 -3.13 1.27
CA ALA A 61 19.14 -2.72 2.60
C ALA A 61 18.27 -3.38 3.68
N TRP A 62 18.49 -4.67 3.93
CA TRP A 62 17.63 -5.54 4.76
C TRP A 62 18.34 -6.13 5.97
N THR A 63 19.66 -5.99 6.02
CA THR A 63 20.52 -6.51 7.06
C THR A 63 21.55 -5.43 7.42
N PRO A 64 22.19 -5.51 8.61
CA PRO A 64 23.24 -4.58 9.01
C PRO A 64 24.37 -4.47 7.98
N GLU A 65 24.74 -5.57 7.32
CA GLU A 65 25.83 -5.61 6.33
C GLU A 65 25.47 -4.86 5.04
N LYS A 66 24.18 -4.80 4.71
CA LYS A 66 23.65 -4.06 3.55
C LYS A 66 23.08 -2.70 3.96
N ALA A 67 23.30 -2.25 5.19
CA ALA A 67 22.82 -0.95 5.64
C ALA A 67 23.48 0.18 4.82
N ILE A 68 22.69 1.20 4.51
CA ILE A 68 23.13 2.34 3.70
C ILE A 68 23.29 3.58 4.56
N ASP A 69 24.19 4.46 4.13
CA ASP A 69 24.37 5.77 4.74
C ASP A 69 23.24 6.70 4.29
N LEU A 70 22.56 7.34 5.24
CA LEU A 70 21.49 8.29 5.01
C LEU A 70 21.66 9.48 5.93
N GLU A 71 21.33 10.66 5.43
CA GLU A 71 21.22 11.83 6.29
C GLU A 71 20.08 11.61 7.31
N ARG A 72 20.39 11.84 8.58
CA ARG A 72 19.45 11.67 9.70
C ARG A 72 18.44 12.82 9.75
N THR A 73 17.47 12.77 8.86
CA THR A 73 16.36 13.72 8.74
C THR A 73 15.20 13.38 9.68
N GLU A 74 14.23 14.30 9.82
CA GLU A 74 13.00 14.05 10.59
C GLU A 74 12.22 12.83 10.09
N ILE A 75 12.27 12.54 8.78
CA ILE A 75 11.64 11.36 8.18
C ILE A 75 12.31 10.09 8.67
N VAL A 76 13.64 10.05 8.65
CA VAL A 76 14.42 8.89 9.14
C VAL A 76 14.12 8.65 10.62
N GLU A 77 14.12 9.71 11.43
CA GLU A 77 13.75 9.64 12.85
C GLU A 77 12.35 9.09 13.08
N LYS A 78 11.38 9.54 12.29
CA LYS A 78 10.00 9.07 12.38
C LYS A 78 9.91 7.58 12.04
N LEU A 79 10.56 7.14 10.97
CA LEU A 79 10.53 5.74 10.52
C LEU A 79 11.27 4.81 11.50
N LEU A 80 12.33 5.28 12.17
CA LEU A 80 12.97 4.57 13.28
C LEU A 80 12.01 4.40 14.46
N LYS A 81 11.33 5.47 14.87
CA LYS A 81 10.34 5.42 15.98
C LYS A 81 9.16 4.50 15.67
N GLN A 82 8.78 4.40 14.41
CA GLN A 82 7.73 3.49 13.94
C GLN A 82 8.20 2.05 13.78
N GLY A 83 9.50 1.76 13.93
CA GLY A 83 10.05 0.41 13.80
C GLY A 83 10.19 -0.07 12.35
N GLN A 84 10.07 0.82 11.37
CA GLN A 84 10.20 0.49 9.94
C GLN A 84 11.67 0.52 9.47
N LEU A 85 12.49 1.34 10.13
CA LEU A 85 13.94 1.35 9.97
C LEU A 85 14.63 0.81 11.22
N LEU A 86 15.83 0.27 11.00
CA LEU A 86 16.78 -0.12 12.03
C LEU A 86 18.11 0.58 11.74
N GLU A 87 18.84 0.91 12.81
CA GLU A 87 20.14 1.56 12.75
C GLU A 87 21.23 0.58 13.19
N SER A 88 22.34 0.53 12.47
CA SER A 88 23.55 -0.22 12.84
C SER A 88 24.78 0.58 12.41
N GLU A 89 25.66 0.90 13.36
CA GLU A 89 26.89 1.66 13.11
C GLU A 89 26.66 3.01 12.37
N GLY A 90 25.54 3.68 12.66
CA GLY A 90 25.16 4.95 12.02
C GLY A 90 24.57 4.81 10.60
N LYS A 91 24.41 3.58 10.11
CA LYS A 91 23.75 3.27 8.83
C LYS A 91 22.36 2.69 9.06
N PHE A 92 21.53 2.73 8.03
CA PHE A 92 20.11 2.37 8.13
C PHE A 92 19.74 1.24 7.17
N TYR A 93 18.84 0.38 7.63
CA TYR A 93 18.26 -0.71 6.85
C TYR A 93 16.80 -0.94 7.25
N LEU A 94 16.05 -1.64 6.41
CA LEU A 94 14.65 -1.96 6.65
C LEU A 94 14.52 -3.07 7.69
N SER A 95 13.60 -2.86 8.63
CA SER A 95 13.04 -3.95 9.43
C SER A 95 12.12 -4.83 8.55
N ASP A 96 11.63 -5.94 9.11
CA ASP A 96 10.64 -6.76 8.41
C ASP A 96 9.32 -6.01 8.18
N GLU A 97 8.91 -5.15 9.12
CA GLU A 97 7.75 -4.27 8.94
C GLU A 97 8.02 -3.23 7.84
N GLY A 98 9.21 -2.62 7.83
CA GLY A 98 9.63 -1.70 6.78
C GLY A 98 9.60 -2.34 5.39
N LYS A 99 10.03 -3.60 5.27
CA LYS A 99 9.95 -4.35 4.00
C LYS A 99 8.51 -4.54 3.53
N ILE A 100 7.59 -4.89 4.44
CA ILE A 100 6.18 -5.07 4.11
C ILE A 100 5.57 -3.76 3.61
N VAL A 101 5.83 -2.66 4.30
CA VAL A 101 5.34 -1.33 3.90
C VAL A 101 5.94 -0.91 2.57
N ALA A 102 7.25 -1.05 2.38
CA ALA A 102 7.93 -0.74 1.12
C ALA A 102 7.39 -1.55 -0.07
N GLN A 103 7.12 -2.86 0.13
CA GLN A 103 6.51 -3.70 -0.90
C GLN A 103 5.08 -3.27 -1.21
N GLY A 104 4.31 -2.86 -0.20
CA GLY A 104 2.97 -2.30 -0.36
C GLY A 104 3.00 -1.01 -1.19
N ALA A 105 3.90 -0.09 -0.84
CA ALA A 105 4.13 1.15 -1.56
C ALA A 105 4.54 0.89 -3.02
N LEU A 106 5.49 -0.02 -3.27
CA LEU A 106 5.93 -0.34 -4.63
C LEU A 106 4.81 -0.95 -5.50
N LYS A 107 3.91 -1.74 -4.91
CA LYS A 107 2.72 -2.26 -5.61
C LYS A 107 1.74 -1.15 -5.99
N LEU A 108 1.68 -0.08 -5.20
CA LEU A 108 0.80 1.08 -5.45
C LEU A 108 1.44 2.07 -6.43
N TYR A 109 2.78 2.22 -6.37
CA TYR A 109 3.58 3.15 -7.16
C TYR A 109 4.71 2.42 -7.92
N PRO A 110 4.37 1.59 -8.91
CA PRO A 110 5.38 0.84 -9.69
C PRO A 110 6.36 1.75 -10.43
N GLU A 111 5.98 3.00 -10.69
CA GLU A 111 6.87 4.03 -11.25
C GLU A 111 8.13 4.29 -10.41
N LEU A 112 8.09 4.08 -9.09
CA LEU A 112 9.25 4.25 -8.21
C LEU A 112 10.39 3.30 -8.56
N GLN A 113 10.09 2.13 -9.14
CA GLN A 113 11.12 1.19 -9.58
C GLN A 113 12.05 1.81 -10.64
N LYS A 114 11.50 2.60 -11.56
CA LYS A 114 12.26 3.24 -12.63
C LYS A 114 13.03 4.47 -12.15
N LEU A 115 12.60 5.08 -11.05
CA LEU A 115 13.25 6.26 -10.49
C LEU A 115 14.56 5.91 -9.77
N PHE A 116 14.63 4.71 -9.18
CA PHE A 116 15.73 4.31 -8.29
C PHE A 116 16.62 3.17 -8.83
N MET A 117 16.24 2.54 -9.95
CA MET A 117 17.10 1.65 -10.73
C MET A 117 17.91 2.44 -11.76
#